data_AF-A0A0D0CY03-F1
#
_entry.id   AF-A0A0D0CY03-F1
#
_cell.length_a   1.000
_cell.length_b   1.000
_cell.length_c   1.000
_cell.angle_alpha   90.00
_cell.angle_beta   90.00
_cell.angle_gamma   90.00
#
_symmetry.space_group_name_H-M   'P 1'
#
loop_
_entity.id
_entity.type
_entity.pdbx_description
1 polymer ?
#
loop_
_entity_poly.entity_id
_entity_poly.type
_entity_poly.pdbx_seq_one_letter_code
_entity_poly.pdbx_strand_id
1 'polypeptide(L)'
;MHPMVETASARCEGGGVSLRDHSTASPVREERFSDPAVAIGSGYAESKWVAEQLFYQAATGCGLRNTVVRVGQLCGDTKTGGWGQQEWVPAIVSLSQSVKSVPSRDQHVSWVNVDIAAATLVDIAKSKTEEPVLHLMARSPVSWDTVFRPIAKRLGNLPLVSYEKWLESLETLTSKGETTIKPSAAALLPFFRHAQFGNQIKYDVSKTCQVSTTMAQMEPLSAEDVVKSVDYWEKIGFL
;
A
#
# COMPACT_ATOMS: atom_id res chain seq x y z
N MET A 1 -19.94 -17.56 29.52
CA MET A 1 -19.17 -16.31 29.30
C MET A 1 -18.13 -16.65 28.24
N HIS A 2 -18.45 -16.46 26.96
CA HIS A 2 -17.52 -16.72 25.87
C HIS A 2 -16.57 -15.53 25.73
N PRO A 3 -15.25 -15.72 25.70
CA PRO A 3 -14.35 -14.64 25.33
C PRO A 3 -14.49 -14.39 23.83
N MET A 4 -14.92 -13.19 23.45
CA MET A 4 -14.75 -12.68 22.10
C MET A 4 -13.24 -12.53 21.86
N VAL A 5 -12.68 -13.46 21.10
CA VAL A 5 -11.38 -13.26 20.47
C VAL A 5 -11.62 -12.31 19.31
N GLU A 6 -11.39 -11.01 19.53
CA GLU A 6 -11.41 -10.00 18.49
C GLU A 6 -10.18 -10.26 17.59
N THR A 7 -10.41 -10.95 16.48
CA THR A 7 -9.37 -11.22 15.48
C THR A 7 -8.95 -9.91 14.83
N ALA A 8 -7.74 -9.43 15.16
CA ALA A 8 -7.11 -8.33 14.46
C ALA A 8 -6.98 -8.67 12.96
N SER A 9 -7.72 -7.97 12.11
CA SER A 9 -7.56 -8.08 10.65
C SER A 9 -6.25 -7.44 10.25
N ALA A 10 -5.39 -8.19 9.56
CA ALA A 10 -4.21 -7.65 8.91
C ALA A 10 -4.65 -6.75 7.74
N ARG A 11 -4.70 -5.45 7.97
CA ARG A 11 -4.82 -4.47 6.88
C ARG A 11 -3.52 -4.48 6.09
N CYS A 12 -3.60 -4.33 4.77
CA CYS A 12 -2.41 -4.11 3.95
C CYS A 12 -1.91 -2.68 4.18
N GLU A 13 -1.30 -2.45 5.33
CA GLU A 13 -0.74 -1.18 5.75
C GLU A 13 0.64 -1.04 5.10
N GLY A 14 0.67 -0.77 3.79
CA GLY A 14 1.84 -0.14 3.18
C GLY A 14 1.98 1.27 3.74
N GLY A 15 2.80 1.45 4.76
CA GLY A 15 3.41 2.72 5.17
C GLY A 15 2.52 3.82 5.75
N GLY A 16 1.19 3.71 5.67
CA GLY A 16 0.26 4.76 6.10
C GLY A 16 -0.15 4.67 7.58
N VAL A 17 -0.49 5.82 8.16
CA VAL A 17 -1.15 5.89 9.48
C VAL A 17 -2.50 5.18 9.38
N SER A 18 -2.66 4.07 10.09
CA SER A 18 -3.97 3.45 10.25
C SER A 18 -4.84 4.40 11.05
N LEU A 19 -5.95 4.85 10.48
CA LEU A 19 -6.95 5.66 11.16
C LEU A 19 -8.14 4.77 11.48
N ARG A 20 -8.24 4.37 12.74
CA ARG A 20 -9.39 3.65 13.29
C ARG A 20 -10.54 4.65 13.49
N ASP A 21 -11.76 4.23 13.19
CA ASP A 21 -13.02 4.95 13.39
C ASP A 21 -13.17 6.32 12.67
N HIS A 22 -12.28 6.67 11.73
CA HIS A 22 -12.49 7.84 10.88
C HIS A 22 -13.66 7.61 9.93
N SER A 23 -14.63 8.53 9.95
CA SER A 23 -15.77 8.49 9.03
C SER A 23 -15.29 8.52 7.57
N THR A 24 -15.83 7.63 6.74
CA THR A 24 -15.55 7.62 5.29
C THR A 24 -16.27 8.75 4.54
N ALA A 25 -17.13 9.53 5.23
CA ALA A 25 -17.91 10.61 4.65
C ALA A 25 -17.08 11.85 4.28
N SER A 26 -15.93 12.07 4.94
CA SER A 26 -15.04 13.20 4.67
C SER A 26 -13.59 12.75 4.53
N PRO A 27 -12.80 13.33 3.61
CA PRO A 27 -11.38 13.06 3.53
C PRO A 27 -10.66 13.41 4.84
N VAL A 28 -9.70 12.56 5.22
CA VAL A 28 -8.77 12.80 6.31
C VAL A 28 -7.90 13.99 5.95
N ARG A 29 -7.94 15.04 6.77
CA ARG A 29 -7.21 16.28 6.51
C ARG A 29 -5.72 16.17 6.83
N GLU A 30 -4.93 16.98 6.15
CA GLU A 30 -3.49 17.18 6.41
C GLU A 30 -3.28 18.02 7.68
N GLU A 31 -3.70 17.42 8.79
CA GLU A 31 -3.73 18.00 10.12
C GLU A 31 -3.20 16.97 11.13
N ARG A 32 -2.77 17.49 12.28
CA ARG A 32 -2.27 16.66 13.37
C ARG A 32 -3.41 15.89 14.03
N PHE A 33 -3.13 14.63 14.39
CA PHE A 33 -3.97 13.88 15.31
C PHE A 33 -3.39 13.93 16.72
N SER A 34 -4.18 14.46 17.65
CA SER A 34 -3.86 14.48 19.09
C SER A 34 -4.44 13.30 19.84
N ASP A 35 -5.49 12.67 19.32
CA ASP A 35 -6.13 11.52 19.93
C ASP A 35 -5.36 10.23 19.56
N PRO A 36 -4.85 9.45 20.54
CA PRO A 36 -4.22 8.16 20.26
C PRO A 36 -5.19 7.11 19.73
N ALA A 37 -6.50 7.25 19.97
CA ALA A 37 -7.51 6.27 19.53
C ALA A 37 -7.47 6.02 18.02
N VAL A 38 -7.01 7.01 17.24
CA VAL A 38 -6.88 6.88 15.79
C VAL A 38 -5.91 5.79 15.38
N ALA A 39 -4.91 5.44 16.20
CA ALA A 39 -3.80 4.56 15.81
C ALA A 39 -3.82 3.16 16.44
N ILE A 40 -4.80 2.86 17.30
CA ILE A 40 -4.81 1.63 18.12
C ILE A 40 -5.12 0.38 17.29
N GLY A 41 -4.28 -0.66 17.40
CA GLY A 41 -4.65 -2.03 16.99
C GLY A 41 -3.64 -2.82 16.17
N SER A 42 -2.61 -2.19 15.57
CA SER A 42 -1.60 -2.92 14.77
C SER A 42 -0.17 -2.89 15.33
N GLY A 43 0.07 -2.16 16.43
CA GLY A 43 1.41 -1.91 17.01
C GLY A 43 2.30 -1.03 16.13
N TYR A 44 2.32 -1.27 14.82
CA TYR A 44 2.97 -0.41 13.83
C TYR A 44 2.34 0.99 13.82
N ALA A 45 1.02 1.10 13.64
CA ALA A 45 0.34 2.39 13.62
C ALA A 45 0.53 3.15 14.94
N GLU A 46 0.48 2.45 16.07
CA GLU A 46 0.75 3.00 17.41
C GLU A 46 2.17 3.58 17.50
N SER A 47 3.18 2.84 17.02
CA SER A 47 4.58 3.31 17.01
C SER A 47 4.77 4.56 16.14
N LYS A 48 4.09 4.62 14.99
CA LYS A 48 4.15 5.77 14.08
C LYS A 48 3.47 6.99 14.69
N TRP A 49 2.31 6.80 15.32
CA TRP A 49 1.62 7.87 16.03
C TRP A 49 2.49 8.44 17.16
N VAL A 50 3.13 7.60 17.97
CA VAL A 50 4.05 8.05 19.03
C VAL A 50 5.21 8.86 18.43
N ALA A 51 5.79 8.41 17.32
CA ALA A 51 6.85 9.16 16.63
C ALA A 51 6.36 10.54 16.15
N GLU A 52 5.15 10.63 15.57
CA GLU A 52 4.54 11.93 15.21
C GLU A 52 4.42 12.86 16.43
N GLN A 53 4.01 12.33 17.59
CA GLN A 53 3.91 13.14 18.81
C GLN A 53 5.28 13.65 19.29
N LEU A 54 6.34 12.85 19.17
CA LEU A 54 7.70 13.27 19.53
C LEU A 54 8.19 14.43 18.64
N PHE A 55 7.98 14.34 17.33
CA PHE A 55 8.35 15.42 16.41
C PHE A 55 7.54 16.70 16.65
N TYR A 56 6.25 16.57 17.01
CA TYR A 56 5.47 17.72 17.42
C TYR A 56 6.04 18.38 18.67
N GLN A 57 6.36 17.61 19.72
CA GLN A 57 6.92 18.17 20.96
C GLN A 57 8.29 18.83 20.70
N ALA A 58 9.11 18.27 19.83
CA ALA A 58 10.38 18.88 19.43
C ALA A 58 10.18 20.20 18.68
N ALA A 59 9.16 20.30 17.81
CA ALA A 59 8.80 21.55 17.15
C ALA A 59 8.36 22.62 18.16
N THR A 60 7.41 22.29 19.04
CA THR A 60 6.82 23.29 19.95
C THR A 60 7.70 23.62 21.15
N GLY A 61 8.47 22.65 21.65
CA GLY A 61 9.29 22.80 22.86
C GLY A 61 10.72 23.26 22.57
N CYS A 62 11.29 22.87 21.42
CA CYS A 62 12.69 23.13 21.09
C CYS A 62 12.88 24.00 19.83
N GLY A 63 11.81 24.37 19.14
CA GLY A 63 11.89 25.13 17.89
C GLY A 63 12.43 24.33 16.70
N LEU A 64 12.42 22.99 16.77
CA LEU A 64 12.87 22.13 15.68
C LEU A 64 11.92 22.25 14.48
N ARG A 65 12.40 22.81 13.37
CA ARG A 65 11.63 22.81 12.11
C ARG A 65 11.55 21.40 11.56
N ASN A 66 10.32 20.89 11.44
CA ASN A 66 10.05 19.57 10.87
C ASN A 66 8.69 19.53 10.18
N THR A 67 8.55 18.58 9.26
CA THR A 67 7.30 18.26 8.57
C THR A 67 7.10 16.75 8.64
N VAL A 68 5.94 16.32 9.12
CA VAL A 68 5.52 14.93 9.09
C VAL A 68 4.86 14.65 7.75
N VAL A 69 5.43 13.71 6.98
CA VAL A 69 4.84 13.26 5.71
C VAL A 69 4.29 11.85 5.89
N ARG A 70 2.97 11.70 5.79
CA ARG A 70 2.29 10.39 5.83
C ARG A 70 2.24 9.82 4.42
N VAL A 71 2.94 8.71 4.22
CA VAL A 71 3.10 8.09 2.90
C VAL A 71 2.08 6.96 2.74
N GLY A 72 1.36 6.95 1.63
CA GLY A 72 0.47 5.84 1.27
C GLY A 72 1.23 4.60 0.82
N GLN A 73 0.50 3.61 0.30
CA GLN A 73 1.11 2.40 -0.25
C GLN A 73 2.01 2.75 -1.43
N LEU A 74 3.28 2.35 -1.34
CA LEU A 74 4.24 2.49 -2.43
C LEU A 74 4.15 1.31 -3.41
N CYS A 75 4.44 1.58 -4.68
CA CYS A 75 4.58 0.59 -5.73
C CYS A 75 5.87 0.80 -6.54
N GLY A 76 6.09 -0.05 -7.54
CA GLY A 76 7.29 -0.03 -8.37
C GLY A 76 7.56 1.32 -9.04
N ASP A 77 8.82 1.61 -9.33
CA ASP A 77 9.21 2.87 -9.95
C ASP A 77 8.77 2.97 -11.42
N THR A 78 8.47 4.18 -11.90
CA THR A 78 7.95 4.40 -13.26
C THR A 78 8.95 4.12 -14.40
N LYS A 79 10.25 4.01 -14.08
CA LYS A 79 11.33 3.88 -15.08
C LYS A 79 11.77 2.44 -15.25
N THR A 80 12.02 1.74 -14.15
CA THR A 80 12.58 0.37 -14.16
C THR A 80 11.59 -0.69 -13.68
N GLY A 81 10.47 -0.29 -13.06
CA GLY A 81 9.52 -1.21 -12.44
C GLY A 81 9.98 -1.77 -11.10
N GLY A 82 11.09 -1.25 -10.55
CA GLY A 82 11.75 -1.71 -9.34
C GLY A 82 10.82 -1.77 -8.15
N TRP A 83 10.44 -2.98 -7.75
CA TRP A 83 9.55 -3.23 -6.62
C TRP A 83 10.07 -4.42 -5.81
N GLY A 84 10.28 -4.23 -4.51
CA GLY A 84 10.81 -5.26 -3.60
C GLY A 84 10.02 -6.56 -3.60
N GLN A 85 10.72 -7.69 -3.71
CA GLN A 85 10.12 -9.04 -3.78
C GLN A 85 9.45 -9.50 -2.47
N GLN A 86 9.76 -8.84 -1.35
CA GLN A 86 9.22 -9.17 -0.03
C GLN A 86 7.83 -8.54 0.22
N GLU A 87 7.32 -7.78 -0.74
CA GLU A 87 5.99 -7.18 -0.69
C GLU A 87 4.89 -8.17 -1.08
N TRP A 88 3.68 -7.93 -0.60
CA TRP A 88 2.55 -8.83 -0.83
C TRP A 88 2.09 -8.89 -2.29
N VAL A 89 2.27 -7.82 -3.06
CA VAL A 89 1.91 -7.78 -4.50
C VAL A 89 2.76 -8.75 -5.32
N PRO A 90 4.12 -8.70 -5.31
CA PRO A 90 4.94 -9.70 -5.98
C PRO A 90 4.63 -11.13 -5.57
N ALA A 91 4.28 -11.36 -4.29
CA ALA A 91 3.85 -12.68 -3.83
C ALA A 91 2.55 -13.15 -4.51
N ILE A 92 1.53 -12.30 -4.65
CA ILE A 92 0.33 -12.65 -5.43
C ILE A 92 0.69 -13.00 -6.87
N VAL A 93 1.57 -12.23 -7.51
CA VAL A 93 1.99 -12.47 -8.91
C VAL A 93 2.68 -13.83 -9.06
N SER A 94 3.64 -14.13 -8.19
CA SER A 94 4.34 -15.42 -8.20
C SER A 94 3.40 -16.61 -7.90
N LEU A 95 2.51 -16.47 -6.90
CA LEU A 95 1.53 -17.50 -6.58
C LEU A 95 0.52 -17.72 -7.70
N SER A 96 0.16 -16.67 -8.43
CA SER A 96 -0.77 -16.77 -9.56
C SER A 96 -0.24 -17.67 -10.68
N GLN A 97 1.09 -17.74 -10.89
CA GLN A 97 1.70 -18.71 -11.82
C GLN A 97 1.51 -20.16 -11.36
N SER A 98 1.48 -20.42 -10.05
CA SER A 98 1.27 -21.75 -9.48
C SER A 98 -0.22 -22.12 -9.49
N VAL A 99 -1.08 -21.18 -9.08
CA VAL A 99 -2.55 -21.31 -9.04
C VAL A 99 -3.18 -21.32 -10.45
N LYS A 100 -2.46 -20.85 -11.47
CA LYS A 100 -2.95 -20.70 -12.86
C LYS A 100 -4.15 -19.77 -12.99
N SER A 101 -4.27 -18.79 -12.09
CA SER A 101 -5.26 -17.72 -12.15
C SER A 101 -4.77 -16.51 -11.36
N VAL A 102 -5.33 -15.34 -11.65
CA VAL A 102 -5.04 -14.07 -10.96
C VAL A 102 -6.28 -13.62 -10.19
N PRO A 103 -6.15 -13.16 -8.94
CA PRO A 103 -7.31 -12.73 -8.17
C PRO A 103 -7.86 -11.41 -8.71
N SER A 104 -9.18 -11.31 -8.78
CA SER A 104 -9.95 -10.10 -9.05
C SER A 104 -10.75 -9.72 -7.80
N ARG A 105 -10.89 -8.41 -7.58
CA ARG A 105 -11.67 -7.81 -6.48
C ARG A 105 -12.42 -6.59 -6.99
N ASP A 106 -13.63 -6.39 -6.51
CA ASP A 106 -14.35 -5.13 -6.67
C ASP A 106 -13.87 -4.13 -5.60
N GLN A 107 -12.62 -3.69 -5.75
CA GLN A 107 -11.96 -2.75 -4.85
C GLN A 107 -11.11 -1.78 -5.65
N HIS A 108 -10.82 -0.63 -5.04
CA HIS A 108 -9.85 0.32 -5.58
C HIS A 108 -8.58 0.33 -4.74
N VAL A 109 -7.47 0.59 -5.40
CA VAL A 109 -6.15 0.72 -4.81
C VAL A 109 -5.60 2.12 -5.06
N SER A 110 -4.91 2.66 -4.06
CA SER A 110 -4.32 4.00 -4.08
C SER A 110 -2.82 3.87 -3.84
N TRP A 111 -2.07 3.62 -4.91
CA TRP A 111 -0.63 3.38 -4.84
C TRP A 111 0.17 4.52 -5.47
N VAL A 112 1.36 4.76 -4.94
CA VAL A 112 2.28 5.79 -5.41
C VAL A 112 3.59 5.14 -5.85
N ASN A 113 4.03 5.41 -7.08
CA ASN A 113 5.33 4.94 -7.55
C ASN A 113 6.45 5.51 -6.68
N VAL A 114 7.40 4.66 -6.29
CA VAL A 114 8.44 5.02 -5.30
C VAL A 114 9.32 6.20 -5.75
N ASP A 115 9.57 6.35 -7.05
CA ASP A 115 10.33 7.47 -7.61
C ASP A 115 9.55 8.80 -7.56
N ILE A 116 8.23 8.75 -7.74
CA ILE A 116 7.34 9.91 -7.54
C ILE A 116 7.28 10.29 -6.07
N ALA A 117 7.21 9.31 -5.17
CA ALA A 117 7.26 9.56 -3.74
C ALA A 117 8.59 10.20 -3.31
N ALA A 118 9.71 9.69 -3.80
CA ALA A 118 11.03 10.26 -3.54
C ALA A 118 11.15 11.70 -4.06
N ALA A 119 10.70 11.97 -5.28
CA ALA A 119 10.71 13.32 -5.85
C ALA A 119 9.79 14.29 -5.08
N THR A 120 8.62 13.82 -4.63
CA THR A 120 7.71 14.60 -3.78
C THR A 120 8.35 14.98 -2.44
N LEU A 121 9.06 14.05 -1.79
CA LEU A 121 9.81 14.34 -0.56
C LEU A 121 10.91 15.38 -0.78
N VAL A 122 11.58 15.34 -1.94
CA VAL A 122 12.58 16.35 -2.32
C VAL A 122 11.94 17.72 -2.53
N ASP A 123 10.77 17.81 -3.16
CA ASP A 123 10.02 19.07 -3.30
C ASP A 123 9.65 19.64 -1.93
N ILE A 124 9.08 18.81 -1.04
CA ILE A 124 8.70 19.20 0.32
C ILE A 124 9.91 19.73 1.09
N ALA A 125 11.04 19.02 1.05
CA ALA A 125 12.26 19.43 1.75
C ALA A 125 12.85 20.76 1.25
N LYS A 126 12.56 21.15 0.00
CA LYS A 126 13.00 22.41 -0.61
C LYS A 126 11.95 23.53 -0.51
N SER A 127 10.74 23.22 -0.07
CA SER A 127 9.64 24.17 0.04
C SER A 127 9.95 25.25 1.07
N LYS A 128 9.54 26.49 0.77
CA LYS A 128 9.53 27.60 1.74
C LYS A 128 8.24 27.66 2.55
N THR A 129 7.20 26.96 2.10
CA THR A 129 5.93 26.87 2.80
C THR A 129 6.09 25.86 3.93
N GLU A 130 5.92 26.33 5.17
CA GLU A 130 5.99 25.47 6.35
C GLU A 130 4.62 24.82 6.59
N GLU A 131 4.51 23.53 6.26
CA GLU A 131 3.37 22.70 6.64
C GLU A 131 3.82 21.63 7.64
N PRO A 132 3.16 21.49 8.80
CA PRO A 132 3.57 20.54 9.83
C PRO A 132 3.21 19.09 9.49
N VAL A 133 2.15 18.89 8.70
CA VAL A 133 1.63 17.57 8.32
C VAL A 133 1.23 17.61 6.85
N LEU A 134 1.66 16.61 6.10
CA LEU A 134 1.38 16.43 4.68
C LEU A 134 1.03 14.97 4.38
N HIS A 135 0.20 14.75 3.37
CA HIS A 135 -0.18 13.42 2.88
C HIS A 135 0.39 13.15 1.48
N LEU A 136 1.33 12.21 1.40
CA LEU A 136 1.86 11.71 0.14
C LEU A 136 1.10 10.44 -0.25
N MET A 137 -0.06 10.61 -0.89
CA MET A 137 -0.99 9.51 -1.19
C MET A 137 -1.62 9.64 -2.57
N ALA A 138 -1.90 8.53 -3.24
CA ALA A 138 -2.47 8.56 -4.58
C ALA A 138 -3.79 9.36 -4.64
N ARG A 139 -3.84 10.38 -5.51
CA ARG A 139 -4.99 11.29 -5.64
C ARG A 139 -6.23 10.60 -6.20
N SER A 140 -5.99 9.69 -7.14
CA SER A 140 -7.01 9.00 -7.89
C SER A 140 -6.82 7.49 -7.68
N PRO A 141 -7.73 6.84 -6.95
CA PRO A 141 -7.70 5.39 -6.83
C PRO A 141 -7.91 4.75 -8.20
N VAL A 142 -7.25 3.62 -8.46
CA VAL A 142 -7.49 2.79 -9.65
C VAL A 142 -8.18 1.50 -9.25
N SER A 143 -8.98 0.92 -10.14
CA SER A 143 -9.59 -0.38 -9.85
C SER A 143 -8.53 -1.45 -9.68
N TRP A 144 -8.77 -2.43 -8.81
CA TRP A 144 -7.91 -3.61 -8.64
C TRP A 144 -7.57 -4.25 -9.99
N ASP A 145 -8.57 -4.39 -10.86
CA ASP A 145 -8.43 -4.99 -12.18
C ASP A 145 -7.58 -4.14 -13.14
N THR A 146 -7.49 -2.82 -12.95
CA THR A 146 -6.54 -1.97 -13.70
C THR A 146 -5.09 -2.42 -13.46
N VAL A 147 -4.80 -2.95 -12.26
CA VAL A 147 -3.49 -3.50 -11.91
C VAL A 147 -3.36 -4.96 -12.35
N PHE A 148 -4.29 -5.81 -11.92
CA PHE A 148 -4.10 -7.26 -12.03
C PHE A 148 -4.44 -7.83 -13.40
N ARG A 149 -5.24 -7.15 -14.23
CA ARG A 149 -5.53 -7.60 -15.60
C ARG A 149 -4.31 -7.50 -16.53
N PRO A 150 -3.52 -6.40 -16.54
CA PRO A 150 -2.23 -6.38 -17.26
C PRO A 150 -1.28 -7.49 -16.80
N ILE A 151 -1.20 -7.75 -15.49
CA ILE A 151 -0.39 -8.84 -14.94
C ILE A 151 -0.86 -10.19 -15.50
N ALA A 152 -2.17 -10.46 -15.47
CA ALA A 152 -2.74 -11.70 -15.99
C ALA A 152 -2.40 -11.93 -17.46
N LYS A 153 -2.45 -10.87 -18.29
CA LYS A 153 -2.00 -10.92 -19.69
C LYS A 153 -0.51 -11.24 -19.79
N ARG A 154 0.33 -10.56 -19.00
CA ARG A 154 1.79 -10.72 -19.01
C ARG A 154 2.26 -12.09 -18.54
N LEU A 155 1.51 -12.76 -17.66
CA LEU A 155 1.75 -14.12 -17.17
C LEU A 155 1.20 -15.23 -18.09
N GLY A 156 0.92 -14.93 -19.36
CA GLY A 156 0.42 -15.90 -20.33
C GLY A 156 -1.11 -15.97 -20.42
N ASN A 157 -1.79 -14.83 -20.29
CA ASN A 157 -3.25 -14.71 -20.34
C ASN A 157 -3.98 -15.60 -19.31
N LEU A 158 -3.50 -15.59 -18.06
CA LEU A 158 -4.18 -16.30 -16.98
C LEU A 158 -5.60 -15.76 -16.77
N PRO A 159 -6.58 -16.62 -16.41
CA PRO A 159 -7.92 -16.17 -16.11
C PRO A 159 -7.96 -15.33 -14.82
N LEU A 160 -8.78 -14.29 -14.82
CA LEU A 160 -9.15 -13.58 -13.59
C LEU A 160 -10.29 -14.35 -12.90
N VAL A 161 -10.14 -14.61 -11.61
CA VAL A 161 -11.15 -15.28 -10.78
C VAL A 161 -11.42 -14.45 -9.53
N SER A 162 -12.52 -14.69 -8.81
CA SER A 162 -12.75 -13.97 -7.55
C SER A 162 -11.63 -14.29 -6.55
N TYR A 163 -11.31 -13.33 -5.68
CA TYR A 163 -10.28 -13.49 -4.66
C TYR A 163 -10.47 -14.76 -3.81
N GLU A 164 -11.71 -15.08 -3.46
CA GLU A 164 -12.08 -16.23 -2.65
C GLU A 164 -11.73 -17.54 -3.37
N LYS A 165 -12.05 -17.64 -4.67
CA LYS A 165 -11.69 -18.81 -5.49
C LYS A 165 -10.18 -18.96 -5.68
N TRP A 166 -9.49 -17.83 -5.85
CA TRP A 166 -8.03 -17.82 -5.93
C TRP A 166 -7.40 -18.32 -4.63
N LEU A 167 -7.90 -17.83 -3.48
CA LEU A 167 -7.42 -18.22 -2.16
C LEU A 167 -7.68 -19.70 -1.86
N GLU A 168 -8.88 -20.21 -2.16
CA GLU A 168 -9.22 -21.63 -2.02
C GLU A 168 -8.27 -22.53 -2.85
N SER A 169 -7.95 -22.10 -4.07
CA SER A 169 -7.02 -22.81 -4.95
C SER A 169 -5.60 -22.82 -4.38
N LEU A 170 -5.15 -21.68 -3.83
CA LEU A 170 -3.85 -21.55 -3.17
C LEU A 170 -3.75 -22.45 -1.92
N GLU A 171 -4.79 -22.49 -1.09
CA GLU A 171 -4.85 -23.36 0.10
C GLU A 171 -4.79 -24.83 -0.28
N THR A 172 -5.52 -25.20 -1.34
CA THR A 172 -5.51 -26.57 -1.87
C THR A 172 -4.11 -26.98 -2.31
N LEU A 173 -3.40 -26.15 -3.08
CA LEU A 173 -2.03 -26.45 -3.52
C LEU A 173 -1.05 -26.55 -2.33
N THR A 174 -1.18 -25.64 -1.37
CA THR A 174 -0.33 -25.64 -0.17
C THR A 174 -0.54 -26.91 0.67
N SER A 175 -1.80 -27.35 0.82
CA SER A 175 -2.14 -28.58 1.56
C SER A 175 -1.60 -29.86 0.91
N LYS A 176 -1.46 -29.87 -0.42
CA LYS A 176 -0.93 -31.01 -1.18
C LYS A 176 0.60 -31.08 -1.20
N GLY A 177 1.30 -30.12 -0.58
CA GLY A 177 2.76 -30.08 -0.56
C GLY A 177 3.37 -29.81 -1.95
N GLU A 178 2.66 -29.06 -2.80
CA GLU A 178 3.09 -28.75 -4.15
C GLU A 178 4.45 -28.01 -4.15
N THR A 179 5.47 -28.61 -4.76
CA THR A 179 6.86 -28.11 -4.73
C THR A 179 7.11 -26.87 -5.59
N THR A 180 6.13 -26.47 -6.40
CA THR A 180 6.19 -25.31 -7.30
C THR A 180 5.95 -23.98 -6.57
N ILE A 181 5.37 -24.02 -5.36
CA ILE A 181 5.14 -22.82 -4.54
C ILE A 181 6.43 -22.46 -3.79
N LYS A 182 6.91 -21.24 -4.00
CA LYS A 182 8.05 -20.71 -3.24
C LYS A 182 7.71 -20.65 -1.74
N PRO A 183 8.57 -21.16 -0.83
CA PRO A 183 8.30 -21.15 0.61
C PRO A 183 8.02 -19.74 1.17
N SER A 184 8.69 -18.71 0.63
CA SER A 184 8.46 -17.31 1.02
C SER A 184 7.05 -16.82 0.67
N ALA A 185 6.47 -17.31 -0.42
CA ALA A 185 5.11 -16.97 -0.83
C ALA A 185 4.06 -17.75 -0.02
N ALA A 186 4.33 -19.01 0.31
CA ALA A 186 3.49 -19.81 1.20
C ALA A 186 3.40 -19.22 2.61
N ALA A 187 4.48 -18.60 3.10
CA ALA A 187 4.51 -17.92 4.40
C ALA A 187 3.52 -16.76 4.52
N LEU A 188 3.03 -16.20 3.40
CA LEU A 188 2.04 -15.12 3.36
C LEU A 188 0.59 -15.62 3.32
N LEU A 189 0.35 -16.93 3.32
CA LEU A 189 -1.01 -17.47 3.33
C LEU A 189 -1.86 -16.97 4.51
N PRO A 190 -1.35 -16.92 5.77
CA PRO A 190 -2.11 -16.36 6.88
C PRO A 190 -2.48 -14.89 6.67
N PHE A 191 -1.59 -14.12 6.03
CA PHE A 191 -1.85 -12.73 5.68
C PHE A 191 -3.00 -12.65 4.66
N PHE A 192 -2.96 -13.43 3.58
CA PHE A 192 -3.99 -13.44 2.54
C PHE A 192 -5.39 -13.81 3.05
N ARG A 193 -5.50 -14.71 4.04
CA ARG A 193 -6.80 -15.04 4.68
C ARG A 193 -7.50 -13.85 5.32
N HIS A 194 -6.74 -12.88 5.80
CA HIS A 194 -7.27 -11.76 6.60
C HIS A 194 -7.03 -10.39 5.94
N ALA A 195 -6.46 -10.38 4.74
CA ALA A 195 -6.01 -9.18 4.06
C ALA A 195 -7.16 -8.30 3.55
N GLN A 196 -7.13 -7.05 4.00
CA GLN A 196 -7.91 -5.97 3.40
C GLN A 196 -6.98 -5.14 2.50
N PHE A 197 -7.11 -5.29 1.18
CA PHE A 197 -6.25 -4.61 0.20
C PHE A 197 -6.80 -3.25 -0.27
N GLY A 198 -8.11 -3.00 -0.09
CA GLY A 198 -8.75 -1.78 -0.52
C GLY A 198 -8.60 -0.66 0.51
N ASN A 199 -8.39 0.57 0.03
CA ASN A 199 -8.36 1.75 0.89
C ASN A 199 -9.74 2.42 0.88
N GLN A 200 -10.52 2.22 1.95
CA GLN A 200 -11.84 2.87 2.09
C GLN A 200 -11.73 4.32 2.59
N ILE A 201 -10.56 4.69 3.11
CA ILE A 201 -10.32 6.01 3.69
C ILE A 201 -9.80 6.93 2.59
N LYS A 202 -10.50 8.05 2.39
CA LYS A 202 -10.05 9.14 1.52
C LYS A 202 -9.15 10.07 2.32
N TYR A 203 -8.07 10.53 1.71
CA TYR A 203 -7.15 11.49 2.30
C TYR A 203 -7.16 12.76 1.47
N ASP A 204 -7.24 13.90 2.15
CA ASP A 204 -6.96 15.19 1.55
C ASP A 204 -5.45 15.26 1.28
N VAL A 205 -5.07 15.81 0.12
CA VAL A 205 -3.67 16.00 -0.29
C VAL A 205 -3.45 17.42 -0.80
N SER A 206 -4.37 18.33 -0.50
CA SER A 206 -4.43 19.66 -1.13
C SER A 206 -3.19 20.48 -0.81
N LYS A 207 -2.70 20.44 0.43
CA LYS A 207 -1.47 21.10 0.85
C LYS A 207 -0.26 20.44 0.22
N THR A 208 -0.20 19.11 0.18
CA THR A 208 0.90 18.39 -0.50
C THR A 208 1.00 18.81 -1.98
N CYS A 209 -0.12 18.93 -2.68
CA CYS A 209 -0.15 19.42 -4.07
C CYS A 209 0.25 20.89 -4.20
N GLN A 210 0.04 21.73 -3.19
CA GLN A 210 0.51 23.12 -3.21
C GLN A 210 2.02 23.22 -3.02
N VAL A 211 2.62 22.33 -2.21
CA VAL A 211 4.06 22.35 -1.91
C VAL A 211 4.91 21.52 -2.88
N SER A 212 4.31 20.55 -3.58
CA SER A 212 5.00 19.67 -4.52
C SER A 212 4.32 19.65 -5.88
N THR A 213 5.02 20.22 -6.87
CA THR A 213 4.64 20.10 -8.28
C THR A 213 4.60 18.65 -8.73
N THR A 214 5.53 17.82 -8.23
CA THR A 214 5.55 16.38 -8.51
C THR A 214 4.24 15.72 -8.10
N MET A 215 3.78 15.99 -6.88
CA MET A 215 2.51 15.46 -6.38
C MET A 215 1.30 16.00 -7.16
N ALA A 216 1.31 17.29 -7.50
CA ALA A 216 0.24 17.92 -8.26
C ALA A 216 0.09 17.35 -9.68
N GLN A 217 1.19 16.94 -10.30
CA GLN A 217 1.25 16.39 -11.66
C GLN A 217 1.20 14.86 -11.71
N MET A 218 1.17 14.19 -10.55
CA MET A 218 1.15 12.73 -10.50
C MET A 218 -0.12 12.18 -11.16
N GLU A 219 0.05 11.33 -12.16
CA GLU A 219 -1.04 10.62 -12.82
C GLU A 219 -1.42 9.34 -12.06
N PRO A 220 -2.64 8.80 -12.27
CA PRO A 220 -3.03 7.51 -11.72
C PRO A 220 -2.13 6.38 -12.24
N LEU A 221 -1.94 5.34 -11.42
CA LEU A 221 -1.16 4.17 -11.78
C LEU A 221 -1.63 3.57 -13.11
N SER A 222 -0.73 3.44 -14.07
CA SER A 222 -1.05 2.92 -15.40
C SER A 222 -0.80 1.41 -15.52
N ALA A 223 -1.38 0.81 -16.56
CA ALA A 223 -1.09 -0.58 -16.92
C ALA A 223 0.39 -0.78 -17.29
N GLU A 224 1.03 0.24 -17.88
CA GLU A 224 2.43 0.20 -18.26
C GLU A 224 3.35 0.11 -17.04
N ASP A 225 3.08 0.91 -16.00
CA ASP A 225 3.84 0.90 -14.75
C ASP A 225 3.82 -0.49 -14.10
N VAL A 226 2.65 -1.13 -14.10
CA VAL A 226 2.47 -2.45 -13.52
C VAL A 226 3.21 -3.52 -14.34
N VAL A 227 3.17 -3.44 -15.67
CA VAL A 227 3.90 -4.38 -16.55
C VAL A 227 5.41 -4.24 -16.35
N LYS A 228 5.94 -3.02 -16.21
CA LYS A 228 7.37 -2.81 -15.89
C LYS A 228 7.77 -3.53 -14.61
N SER A 229 6.91 -3.55 -13.58
CA SER A 229 7.20 -4.31 -12.36
C SER A 229 7.26 -5.82 -12.58
N VAL A 230 6.40 -6.37 -13.45
CA VAL A 230 6.50 -7.79 -13.84
C VAL A 230 7.81 -8.05 -14.59
N ASP A 231 8.17 -7.20 -15.55
CA ASP A 231 9.42 -7.32 -16.29
C ASP A 231 10.65 -7.20 -15.38
N TYR A 232 10.60 -6.31 -14.38
CA TYR A 232 11.63 -6.18 -13.36
C TYR A 232 11.81 -7.47 -12.56
N TRP A 233 10.70 -8.07 -12.11
CA TRP A 233 10.73 -9.31 -11.34
C TRP A 233 11.25 -10.50 -12.16
N GLU A 234 10.92 -10.60 -13.45
CA GLU A 234 11.53 -11.60 -14.33
C GLU A 234 13.04 -11.35 -14.51
N LYS A 235 13.43 -10.09 -14.77
CA LYS A 235 14.83 -9.70 -14.98
C LYS A 235 15.73 -10.07 -13.79
N ILE A 236 15.22 -9.96 -12.56
CA ILE A 236 15.97 -10.29 -11.34
C ILE A 236 15.82 -11.77 -10.92
N GLY A 237 15.17 -12.62 -11.72
CA GLY A 237 14.96 -14.03 -11.44
C GLY A 237 13.96 -14.33 -10.32
N PHE A 238 13.06 -13.37 -10.02
CA PHE A 238 11.98 -13.59 -9.05
C PHE A 238 10.78 -14.32 -9.64
N LEU A 239 10.44 -14.10 -10.91
CA LEU A 239 9.39 -14.84 -11.63
C LEU A 239 9.98 -15.89 -12.57
#